data_AF-A0A1J0R976-F1
#
_entry.id   AF-A0A1J0R976-F1
#
_cell.length_a   1.000
_cell.length_b   1.000
_cell.length_c   1.000
_cell.angle_alpha   90.00
_cell.angle_beta   90.00
_cell.angle_gamma   90.00
#
_symmetry.space_group_name_H-M   'P 1'
#
loop_
_entity.id
_entity.type
_entity.pdbx_description
1 polymer ?
#
loop_
_entity_poly.entity_id
_entity_poly.type
_entity_poly.pdbx_seq_one_letter_code
_entity_poly.pdbx_strand_id
1 'polypeptide(L)'
;VAKKLKTLAEKASQVYQQYTSAKSKDATETLPAVHKALREALYRAGTATKKAEESKTVKSKNGYDASCKTTAPALNLYGDMLCICGLANGDASDECFTTGITIDWSDDATKVLTQVQKKCPKAAVAALTPGNVDAAITALGERVRHGTNNGDTHRFLGKQSAGSCTGVTSHLCVVYDAFYAGNTKEGHLAIPWVAHLKTAAAKLRDHEEAVADIKAAAAALKQLQAMAWTIYSIPDTDEVAAHQVTPKEQLQKTQQACDQHKSNKTTCENTDKCE
;
A
#
# COMPACT_ATOMS: atom_id res chain seq x y z
N VAL A 1 34.76 -26.00 22.38
CA VAL A 1 33.57 -25.11 22.49
C VAL A 1 33.81 -23.69 21.96
N ALA A 2 34.83 -22.96 22.44
CA ALA A 2 35.07 -21.54 22.13
C ALA A 2 35.10 -21.17 20.62
N LYS A 3 35.81 -21.93 19.77
CA LYS A 3 35.88 -21.64 18.31
C LYS A 3 34.50 -21.68 17.63
N LYS A 4 33.64 -22.63 18.00
CA LYS A 4 32.28 -22.75 17.45
C LYS A 4 31.38 -21.58 17.90
N LEU A 5 31.49 -21.19 19.17
CA LEU A 5 30.76 -20.03 19.70
C LEU A 5 31.21 -18.72 19.03
N LYS A 6 32.52 -18.55 18.77
CA LYS A 6 33.03 -17.39 18.02
C LYS A 6 32.41 -17.29 16.62
N THR A 7 32.38 -18.39 15.87
CA THR A 7 31.76 -18.41 14.53
C THR A 7 30.26 -18.10 14.57
N LEU A 8 29.52 -18.58 15.59
CA LEU A 8 28.10 -18.22 15.76
C LEU A 8 27.92 -16.74 16.09
N ALA A 9 28.78 -16.18 16.95
CA ALA A 9 28.75 -14.77 17.31
C ALA A 9 29.04 -13.86 16.10
N GLU A 10 30.00 -14.22 15.24
CA GLU A 10 30.29 -13.51 14.00
C GLU A 10 29.09 -13.50 13.05
N LYS A 11 28.45 -14.66 12.85
CA LYS A 11 27.21 -14.76 12.05
C LYS A 11 26.07 -13.95 12.65
N ALA A 12 25.87 -14.04 13.97
CA ALA A 12 24.83 -13.29 14.66
C ALA A 12 25.05 -11.77 14.53
N SER A 13 26.30 -11.32 14.59
CA SER A 13 26.65 -9.91 14.40
C SER A 13 26.28 -9.42 12.99
N GLN A 14 26.57 -10.22 11.95
CA GLN A 14 26.19 -9.89 10.57
C GLN A 14 24.67 -9.81 10.38
N VAL A 15 23.94 -10.82 10.88
CA VAL A 15 22.47 -10.83 10.81
C VAL A 15 21.87 -9.67 11.61
N TYR A 16 22.46 -9.33 12.76
CA TYR A 16 22.01 -8.20 13.57
C TYR A 16 22.21 -6.87 12.86
N GLN A 17 23.34 -6.66 12.18
CA GLN A 17 23.57 -5.46 11.37
C GLN A 17 22.55 -5.33 10.23
N GLN A 18 22.23 -6.43 9.55
CA GLN A 18 21.18 -6.46 8.53
C GLN A 18 19.81 -6.12 9.13
N TYR A 19 19.46 -6.74 10.25
CA TYR A 19 18.23 -6.47 10.99
C TYR A 19 18.09 -4.99 11.35
N THR A 20 19.12 -4.39 11.97
CA THR A 20 19.07 -2.98 12.40
C THR A 20 19.04 -2.03 11.21
N SER A 21 19.76 -2.34 10.13
CA SER A 21 19.80 -1.51 8.93
C SER A 21 18.46 -1.52 8.21
N ALA A 22 17.86 -2.70 8.01
CA ALA A 22 16.54 -2.84 7.40
C ALA A 22 15.47 -2.12 8.23
N LYS A 23 15.48 -2.32 9.55
CA LYS A 23 14.55 -1.66 10.48
C LYS A 23 14.71 -0.14 10.48
N SER A 24 15.94 0.37 10.46
CA SER A 24 16.21 1.80 10.41
C SER A 24 15.70 2.39 9.10
N LYS A 25 16.10 1.80 7.96
CA LYS A 25 15.69 2.26 6.62
C LYS A 25 14.17 2.28 6.48
N ASP A 26 13.50 1.21 6.91
CA ASP A 26 12.03 1.14 6.86
C ASP A 26 11.37 2.27 7.66
N ALA A 27 11.85 2.50 8.89
CA ALA A 27 11.30 3.52 9.78
C ALA A 27 11.62 4.96 9.35
N THR A 28 12.80 5.23 8.80
CA THR A 28 13.26 6.59 8.51
C THR A 28 13.08 7.01 7.05
N GLU A 29 12.92 6.06 6.13
CA GLU A 29 12.81 6.35 4.69
C GLU A 29 11.49 5.81 4.12
N THR A 30 11.25 4.50 4.23
CA THR A 30 10.14 3.83 3.54
C THR A 30 8.78 4.29 4.06
N LEU A 31 8.52 4.16 5.37
CA LEU A 31 7.26 4.58 5.97
C LEU A 31 6.99 6.10 5.81
N PRO A 32 7.98 6.99 6.04
CA PRO A 32 7.82 8.40 5.74
C PRO A 32 7.50 8.69 4.27
N ALA A 33 8.08 7.95 3.32
CA ALA A 33 7.76 8.08 1.90
C ALA A 33 6.33 7.65 1.58
N VAL A 34 5.81 6.58 2.19
CA VAL A 34 4.38 6.21 2.10
C VAL A 34 3.50 7.36 2.58
N HIS A 35 3.76 7.88 3.78
CA HIS A 35 2.98 8.98 4.35
C HIS A 35 3.05 10.26 3.52
N LYS A 36 4.22 10.56 2.94
CA LYS A 36 4.40 11.70 2.03
C LYS A 36 3.55 11.51 0.78
N ALA A 37 3.65 10.38 0.10
CA ALA A 37 2.89 10.12 -1.12
C ALA A 37 1.36 10.18 -0.88
N LEU A 38 0.86 9.58 0.21
CA LEU A 38 -0.56 9.69 0.57
C LEU A 38 -0.98 11.13 0.86
N ARG A 39 -0.14 11.90 1.55
CA ARG A 39 -0.42 13.32 1.82
C ARG A 39 -0.44 14.14 0.54
N GLU A 40 0.46 13.87 -0.40
CA GLU A 40 0.50 14.56 -1.70
C GLU A 40 -0.71 14.20 -2.56
N ALA A 41 -1.22 12.97 -2.49
CA ALA A 41 -2.48 12.60 -3.12
C ALA A 41 -3.68 13.38 -2.53
N LEU A 42 -3.66 13.62 -1.22
CA LEU A 42 -4.74 14.31 -0.51
C LEU A 42 -4.67 15.85 -0.62
N TYR A 43 -3.48 16.44 -0.57
CA TYR A 43 -3.29 17.89 -0.42
C TYR A 43 -2.40 18.53 -1.49
N ARG A 44 -1.93 17.76 -2.49
CA ARG A 44 -0.92 18.12 -3.51
C ARG A 44 0.53 18.13 -3.01
N ALA A 45 1.46 17.93 -3.95
CA ALA A 45 2.90 18.07 -3.73
C ALA A 45 3.30 19.46 -3.23
N GLY A 46 4.24 19.47 -2.26
CA GLY A 46 4.79 20.68 -1.66
C GLY A 46 3.88 21.36 -0.63
N THR A 47 2.73 20.79 -0.30
CA THR A 47 1.86 21.34 0.74
C THR A 47 2.39 20.95 2.12
N ALA A 48 2.97 21.92 2.83
CA ALA A 48 3.51 21.73 4.18
C ALA A 48 2.40 21.55 5.23
N THR A 49 1.18 21.98 4.92
CA THR A 49 0.05 21.99 5.84
C THR A 49 -1.03 20.99 5.41
N LYS A 50 -1.75 20.41 6.36
CA LYS A 50 -2.94 19.57 6.09
C LYS A 50 -4.17 20.47 5.88
N LYS A 51 -4.10 21.42 4.95
CA LYS A 51 -5.15 22.40 4.69
C LYS A 51 -5.49 22.45 3.20
N ALA A 52 -6.72 22.84 2.92
CA ALA A 52 -7.09 23.20 1.55
C ALA A 52 -6.53 24.59 1.24
N GLU A 53 -5.97 24.74 0.04
CA GLU A 53 -5.39 26.00 -0.42
C GLU A 53 -5.78 26.24 -1.88
N GLU A 54 -5.97 27.50 -2.26
CA GLU A 54 -6.14 27.88 -3.66
C GLU A 54 -4.89 27.52 -4.47
N SER A 55 -5.08 27.17 -5.74
CA SER A 55 -4.05 26.63 -6.65
C SER A 55 -3.38 25.33 -6.17
N LYS A 56 -3.74 24.78 -5.01
CA LYS A 56 -3.23 23.49 -4.50
C LYS A 56 -4.32 22.44 -4.36
N THR A 57 -5.47 22.81 -3.83
CA THR A 57 -6.65 21.94 -3.69
C THR A 57 -7.63 22.17 -4.80
N VAL A 58 -7.93 23.43 -5.06
CA VAL A 58 -8.82 23.87 -6.16
C VAL A 58 -8.11 24.95 -6.94
N LYS A 59 -8.42 25.12 -8.23
CA LYS A 59 -7.75 26.14 -9.06
C LYS A 59 -8.09 27.56 -8.59
N SER A 60 -9.36 27.78 -8.29
CA SER A 60 -9.91 29.01 -7.70
C SER A 60 -10.80 28.63 -6.52
N LYS A 61 -10.60 29.31 -5.38
CA LYS A 61 -11.39 29.03 -4.18
C LYS A 61 -12.83 29.58 -4.24
N ASN A 62 -13.08 30.53 -5.13
CA ASN A 62 -14.34 31.24 -5.32
C ASN A 62 -14.88 31.10 -6.75
N GLY A 63 -14.71 29.91 -7.34
CA GLY A 63 -15.22 29.63 -8.68
C GLY A 63 -15.33 28.15 -8.96
N TYR A 64 -16.55 27.61 -8.91
CA TYR A 64 -16.83 26.22 -9.25
C TYR A 64 -16.37 25.90 -10.68
N ASP A 65 -16.72 26.73 -11.67
CA ASP A 65 -16.38 26.49 -13.07
C ASP A 65 -14.88 26.43 -13.29
N ALA A 66 -14.14 27.37 -12.70
CA ALA A 66 -12.68 27.41 -12.78
C ALA A 66 -12.02 26.19 -12.13
N SER A 67 -12.64 25.62 -11.09
CA SER A 67 -12.06 24.54 -10.29
C SER A 67 -12.52 23.14 -10.67
N CYS A 68 -13.72 22.98 -11.22
CA CYS A 68 -14.37 21.69 -11.42
C CYS A 68 -14.67 21.39 -12.88
N LYS A 69 -14.83 22.42 -13.73
CA LYS A 69 -15.19 22.29 -15.17
C LYS A 69 -14.03 22.51 -16.13
N THR A 70 -12.87 22.98 -15.67
CA THR A 70 -11.75 23.26 -16.58
C THR A 70 -11.16 21.96 -17.14
N THR A 71 -10.23 22.06 -18.08
CA THR A 71 -9.55 20.89 -18.64
C THR A 71 -8.48 20.30 -17.70
N ALA A 72 -8.14 20.96 -16.59
CA ALA A 72 -7.21 20.44 -15.58
C ALA A 72 -7.71 20.54 -14.12
N PRO A 73 -8.95 20.13 -13.79
CA PRO A 73 -9.44 20.11 -12.42
C PRO A 73 -9.07 18.76 -11.80
N ALA A 74 -7.96 18.68 -11.09
CA ALA A 74 -7.51 17.43 -10.47
C ALA A 74 -6.27 17.64 -9.59
N LEU A 75 -6.26 18.69 -8.77
CA LEU A 75 -5.04 19.02 -8.05
C LEU A 75 -4.75 18.02 -6.92
N ASN A 76 -5.82 17.55 -6.26
CA ASN A 76 -5.77 16.48 -5.27
C ASN A 76 -7.19 15.92 -4.98
N LEU A 77 -7.23 14.80 -4.25
CA LEU A 77 -8.48 14.11 -3.94
C LEU A 77 -9.50 14.99 -3.19
N TYR A 78 -9.03 15.88 -2.31
CA TYR A 78 -9.94 16.77 -1.59
C TYR A 78 -10.52 17.86 -2.47
N GLY A 79 -9.79 18.35 -3.47
CA GLY A 79 -10.32 19.22 -4.51
C GLY A 79 -11.48 18.57 -5.24
N ASP A 80 -11.31 17.30 -5.62
CA ASP A 80 -12.38 16.55 -6.28
C ASP A 80 -13.59 16.37 -5.38
N MET A 81 -13.38 16.09 -4.08
CA MET A 81 -14.47 16.02 -3.11
C MET A 81 -15.25 17.34 -3.00
N LEU A 82 -14.57 18.49 -3.01
CA LEU A 82 -15.25 19.80 -3.00
C LEU A 82 -16.13 19.98 -4.25
N CYS A 83 -15.64 19.54 -5.42
CA CYS A 83 -16.37 19.64 -6.68
C CYS A 83 -17.58 18.71 -6.76
N ILE A 84 -17.44 17.44 -6.37
CA ILE A 84 -18.54 16.47 -6.48
C ILE A 84 -19.60 16.63 -5.39
N CYS A 85 -19.36 17.48 -4.37
CA CYS A 85 -20.24 17.64 -3.21
C CYS A 85 -20.75 19.06 -2.98
N GLY A 86 -20.32 20.05 -3.77
CA GLY A 86 -20.64 21.46 -3.53
C GLY A 86 -21.40 22.09 -4.68
N LEU A 87 -22.53 22.73 -4.39
CA LEU A 87 -23.29 23.49 -5.39
C LEU A 87 -22.56 24.79 -5.74
N ALA A 88 -22.50 25.13 -7.02
CA ALA A 88 -21.81 26.32 -7.52
C ALA A 88 -22.36 27.64 -6.95
N ASN A 89 -23.63 27.66 -6.55
CA ASN A 89 -24.27 28.81 -5.91
C ASN A 89 -23.95 28.93 -4.40
N GLY A 90 -23.22 27.96 -3.83
CA GLY A 90 -22.86 27.95 -2.42
C GLY A 90 -23.89 27.32 -1.49
N ASP A 91 -25.05 26.87 -1.97
CA ASP A 91 -26.07 26.25 -1.12
C ASP A 91 -25.60 24.93 -0.52
N ALA A 92 -26.26 24.51 0.57
CA ALA A 92 -26.01 23.20 1.16
C ALA A 92 -26.45 22.08 0.19
N SER A 93 -25.59 21.08 0.01
CA SER A 93 -25.89 19.89 -0.79
C SER A 93 -25.78 18.61 0.02
N ASP A 94 -26.78 17.74 -0.10
CA ASP A 94 -26.83 16.39 0.47
C ASP A 94 -26.45 15.29 -0.55
N GLU A 95 -26.01 15.65 -1.76
CA GLU A 95 -25.73 14.66 -2.82
C GLU A 95 -24.56 13.72 -2.49
N CYS A 96 -23.62 14.18 -1.67
CA CYS A 96 -22.54 13.33 -1.14
C CYS A 96 -22.81 12.77 0.26
N PHE A 97 -23.70 13.39 1.04
CA PHE A 97 -23.82 13.17 2.47
C PHE A 97 -25.27 13.18 2.90
N THR A 98 -25.67 12.29 3.83
CA THR A 98 -27.04 12.25 4.39
C THR A 98 -27.49 13.57 5.03
N THR A 99 -26.55 14.41 5.46
CA THR A 99 -26.84 15.78 5.91
C THR A 99 -25.88 16.71 5.19
N GLY A 100 -26.45 17.65 4.45
CA GLY A 100 -25.69 18.49 3.55
C GLY A 100 -24.67 19.41 4.21
N ILE A 101 -23.68 19.82 3.43
CA ILE A 101 -22.68 20.82 3.79
C ILE A 101 -22.75 21.95 2.77
N THR A 102 -22.71 23.18 3.27
CA THR A 102 -22.51 24.39 2.46
C THR A 102 -21.05 24.46 2.02
N ILE A 103 -20.79 24.32 0.73
CA ILE A 103 -19.46 24.56 0.13
C ILE A 103 -19.57 25.86 -0.66
N ASP A 104 -19.11 26.94 -0.03
CA ASP A 104 -19.31 28.29 -0.57
C ASP A 104 -18.32 28.59 -1.71
N TRP A 105 -18.73 28.27 -2.93
CA TRP A 105 -18.00 28.59 -4.15
C TRP A 105 -18.06 30.08 -4.54
N SER A 106 -18.81 30.92 -3.82
CA SER A 106 -18.87 32.37 -4.05
C SER A 106 -17.85 33.15 -3.22
N ASP A 107 -17.51 32.65 -2.03
CA ASP A 107 -16.48 33.22 -1.15
C ASP A 107 -15.20 32.36 -1.09
N ASP A 108 -15.29 31.16 -0.51
CA ASP A 108 -14.13 30.31 -0.28
C ASP A 108 -14.51 28.84 0.03
N ALA A 109 -14.53 28.00 -0.99
CA ALA A 109 -14.85 26.58 -0.90
C ALA A 109 -13.82 25.79 -0.06
N THR A 110 -12.63 26.34 0.17
CA THR A 110 -11.56 25.63 0.89
C THR A 110 -11.77 25.62 2.41
N LYS A 111 -12.53 26.58 2.95
CA LYS A 111 -12.75 26.74 4.40
C LYS A 111 -13.44 25.54 5.05
N VAL A 112 -14.22 24.78 4.27
CA VAL A 112 -15.06 23.70 4.77
C VAL A 112 -14.42 22.31 4.66
N LEU A 113 -13.16 22.20 4.22
CA LEU A 113 -12.50 20.91 4.01
C LEU A 113 -12.57 20.02 5.27
N THR A 114 -12.32 20.56 6.46
CA THR A 114 -12.40 19.77 7.70
C THR A 114 -13.81 19.23 7.97
N GLN A 115 -14.86 19.94 7.55
CA GLN A 115 -16.24 19.45 7.67
C GLN A 115 -16.49 18.31 6.68
N VAL A 116 -16.04 18.46 5.44
CA VAL A 116 -16.08 17.40 4.41
C VAL A 116 -15.37 16.14 4.87
N GLN A 117 -14.16 16.28 5.42
CA GLN A 117 -13.37 15.16 5.98
C GLN A 117 -14.11 14.43 7.11
N LYS A 118 -14.82 15.16 7.98
CA LYS A 118 -15.62 14.57 9.07
C LYS A 118 -16.82 13.77 8.57
N LYS A 119 -17.29 14.01 7.34
CA LYS A 119 -18.38 13.25 6.73
C LYS A 119 -17.92 11.97 6.05
N CYS A 120 -16.62 11.84 5.76
CA CYS A 120 -16.08 10.58 5.28
C CYS A 120 -16.41 9.49 6.32
N PRO A 121 -17.09 8.41 5.93
CA PRO A 121 -17.36 7.32 6.86
C PRO A 121 -16.03 6.82 7.40
N LYS A 122 -16.01 6.42 8.69
CA LYS A 122 -14.86 5.68 9.20
C LYS A 122 -14.67 4.48 8.29
N ALA A 123 -13.51 4.39 7.65
CA ALA A 123 -13.17 3.23 6.88
C ALA A 123 -13.40 1.99 7.77
N ALA A 124 -14.03 0.95 7.21
CA ALA A 124 -13.88 -0.37 7.80
C ALA A 124 -12.37 -0.63 7.99
N VAL A 125 -12.00 -1.48 8.95
CA VAL A 125 -10.60 -1.76 9.32
C VAL A 125 -9.88 -2.55 8.21
N ALA A 126 -9.95 -2.09 6.97
CA ALA A 126 -9.13 -2.55 5.88
C ALA A 126 -7.71 -2.03 6.12
N ALA A 127 -6.76 -2.95 6.18
CA ALA A 127 -5.36 -2.59 6.33
C ALA A 127 -4.91 -1.71 5.15
N LEU A 128 -4.03 -0.75 5.42
CA LEU A 128 -3.37 0.01 4.37
C LEU A 128 -2.31 -0.89 3.71
N THR A 129 -2.68 -1.55 2.61
CA THR A 129 -1.82 -2.45 1.84
C THR A 129 -1.70 -1.94 0.39
N PRO A 130 -0.66 -2.34 -0.36
CA PRO A 130 -0.56 -2.02 -1.79
C PRO A 130 -1.81 -2.43 -2.56
N GLY A 131 -2.29 -3.66 -2.33
CA GLY A 131 -3.46 -4.20 -3.02
C GLY A 131 -4.74 -3.41 -2.76
N ASN A 132 -4.94 -2.92 -1.54
CA ASN A 132 -6.11 -2.08 -1.24
C ASN A 132 -6.02 -0.69 -1.89
N VAL A 133 -4.81 -0.12 -2.00
CA VAL A 133 -4.60 1.15 -2.72
C VAL A 133 -4.80 0.95 -4.22
N ASP A 134 -4.25 -0.11 -4.81
CA ASP A 134 -4.44 -0.44 -6.23
C ASP A 134 -5.91 -0.70 -6.55
N ALA A 135 -6.62 -1.43 -5.69
CA ALA A 135 -8.06 -1.67 -5.84
C ALA A 135 -8.87 -0.37 -5.80
N ALA A 136 -8.51 0.57 -4.93
CA ALA A 136 -9.15 1.88 -4.88
C ALA A 136 -8.89 2.71 -6.15
N ILE A 137 -7.69 2.64 -6.72
CA ILE A 137 -7.35 3.29 -8.00
C ILE A 137 -8.18 2.70 -9.15
N THR A 138 -8.29 1.37 -9.21
CA THR A 138 -9.11 0.68 -10.22
C THR A 138 -10.58 1.06 -10.08
N ALA A 139 -11.11 1.02 -8.85
CA ALA A 139 -12.49 1.40 -8.58
C ALA A 139 -12.78 2.86 -8.95
N LEU A 140 -11.83 3.78 -8.75
CA LEU A 140 -11.93 5.14 -9.26
C LEU A 140 -12.04 5.14 -10.78
N GLY A 141 -11.16 4.42 -11.48
CA GLY A 141 -11.17 4.34 -12.94
C GLY A 141 -12.52 3.88 -13.50
N GLU A 142 -13.16 2.89 -12.87
CA GLU A 142 -14.50 2.41 -13.20
C GLU A 142 -15.61 3.44 -12.92
N ARG A 143 -15.38 4.35 -11.98
CA ARG A 143 -16.31 5.44 -11.64
C ARG A 143 -16.13 6.67 -12.51
N VAL A 144 -15.03 6.79 -13.27
CA VAL A 144 -14.89 7.83 -14.28
C VAL A 144 -15.76 7.49 -15.49
N ARG A 145 -16.89 8.18 -15.60
CA ARG A 145 -17.87 8.01 -16.66
C ARG A 145 -17.58 8.93 -17.84
N HIS A 146 -18.23 8.67 -18.96
CA HIS A 146 -18.25 9.61 -20.08
C HIS A 146 -19.65 10.16 -20.30
N GLY A 147 -19.72 11.32 -20.94
CA GLY A 147 -20.95 11.90 -21.45
C GLY A 147 -20.62 12.77 -22.67
N THR A 148 -21.58 12.94 -23.56
CA THR A 148 -21.41 13.74 -24.77
C THR A 148 -22.20 15.03 -24.65
N ASN A 149 -21.57 16.14 -25.00
CA ASN A 149 -22.19 17.46 -25.06
C ASN A 149 -21.67 18.19 -26.29
N ASN A 150 -22.56 18.74 -27.13
CA ASN A 150 -22.20 19.43 -28.36
C ASN A 150 -21.24 18.66 -29.31
N GLY A 151 -21.29 17.33 -29.29
CA GLY A 151 -20.42 16.46 -30.11
C GLY A 151 -19.10 16.09 -29.45
N ASP A 152 -18.72 16.75 -28.35
CA ASP A 152 -17.51 16.43 -27.60
C ASP A 152 -17.78 15.36 -26.54
N THR A 153 -16.86 14.40 -26.42
CA THR A 153 -16.91 13.39 -25.36
C THR A 153 -16.10 13.87 -24.17
N HIS A 154 -16.79 14.05 -23.05
CA HIS A 154 -16.20 14.47 -21.80
C HIS A 154 -16.09 13.29 -20.82
N ARG A 155 -15.16 13.38 -19.87
CA ARG A 155 -14.90 12.38 -18.83
C ARG A 155 -15.15 12.99 -17.47
N PHE A 156 -15.92 12.32 -16.63
CA PHE A 156 -16.35 12.88 -15.35
C PHE A 156 -16.22 11.89 -14.21
N LEU A 157 -15.83 12.42 -13.06
CA LEU A 157 -16.14 11.82 -11.76
C LEU A 157 -17.32 12.59 -11.14
N GLY A 158 -18.29 11.89 -10.58
CA GLY A 158 -19.49 12.49 -9.99
C GLY A 158 -20.72 12.39 -10.89
N LYS A 159 -21.77 13.15 -10.55
CA LYS A 159 -23.04 13.14 -11.25
C LYS A 159 -23.04 14.20 -12.35
N GLN A 160 -23.43 13.80 -13.54
CA GLN A 160 -23.53 14.68 -14.71
C GLN A 160 -24.90 14.49 -15.37
N SER A 161 -25.31 15.46 -16.17
CA SER A 161 -26.43 15.33 -17.08
C SER A 161 -26.05 15.85 -18.46
N ALA A 162 -26.41 15.10 -19.51
CA ALA A 162 -26.13 15.44 -20.90
C ALA A 162 -24.67 15.87 -21.18
N GLY A 163 -23.70 15.20 -20.55
CA GLY A 163 -22.28 15.52 -20.70
C GLY A 163 -21.90 16.90 -20.15
N SER A 164 -22.64 17.41 -19.17
CA SER A 164 -22.39 18.71 -18.56
C SER A 164 -22.22 18.59 -17.06
N CYS A 165 -21.30 19.41 -16.55
CA CYS A 165 -20.94 19.47 -15.15
C CYS A 165 -21.23 20.85 -14.59
N THR A 166 -22.51 21.25 -14.48
CA THR A 166 -22.86 22.66 -14.26
C THR A 166 -22.68 23.14 -12.82
N GLY A 167 -22.55 22.24 -11.85
CA GLY A 167 -22.49 22.61 -10.42
C GLY A 167 -23.85 22.89 -9.80
N VAL A 168 -24.95 22.58 -10.50
CA VAL A 168 -26.30 22.59 -9.93
C VAL A 168 -26.67 21.20 -9.42
N THR A 169 -27.82 21.08 -8.75
CA THR A 169 -28.30 19.80 -8.25
C THR A 169 -28.31 18.74 -9.36
N SER A 170 -27.81 17.55 -9.05
CA SER A 170 -27.60 16.43 -9.94
C SER A 170 -26.49 16.58 -10.98
N HIS A 171 -25.73 17.67 -10.96
CA HIS A 171 -24.67 17.99 -11.93
C HIS A 171 -23.34 18.35 -11.22
N LEU A 172 -23.08 17.70 -10.09
CA LEU A 172 -21.88 17.87 -9.26
C LEU A 172 -20.80 16.86 -9.66
N CYS A 173 -19.71 17.35 -10.23
CA CYS A 173 -18.69 16.51 -10.86
C CYS A 173 -17.35 17.24 -11.05
N VAL A 174 -16.35 16.48 -11.48
CA VAL A 174 -15.03 16.93 -11.92
C VAL A 174 -14.80 16.47 -13.36
N VAL A 175 -14.27 17.34 -14.22
CA VAL A 175 -14.02 17.05 -15.66
C VAL A 175 -12.57 16.61 -15.92
N TYR A 176 -12.35 15.38 -16.39
CA TYR A 176 -11.01 14.79 -16.60
C TYR A 176 -10.52 14.76 -18.05
N ASP A 177 -11.09 15.56 -18.94
CA ASP A 177 -10.86 15.47 -20.38
C ASP A 177 -9.37 15.47 -20.77
N ALA A 178 -8.53 16.33 -20.18
CA ALA A 178 -7.12 16.40 -20.53
C ALA A 178 -6.33 15.11 -20.25
N PHE A 179 -6.80 14.30 -19.30
CA PHE A 179 -6.16 13.02 -18.96
C PHE A 179 -6.61 11.87 -19.87
N TYR A 180 -7.62 12.10 -20.71
CA TYR A 180 -8.14 11.12 -21.68
C TYR A 180 -7.99 11.58 -23.14
N ALA A 181 -7.42 12.76 -23.37
CA ALA A 181 -7.27 13.33 -24.70
C ALA A 181 -6.39 12.47 -25.63
N GLY A 182 -6.88 12.29 -26.86
CA GLY A 182 -6.09 11.76 -27.98
C GLY A 182 -5.60 10.31 -27.85
N ASN A 183 -6.20 9.49 -26.97
CA ASN A 183 -5.82 8.07 -26.73
C ASN A 183 -4.33 7.83 -26.37
N THR A 184 -3.54 8.87 -26.13
CA THR A 184 -2.10 8.79 -25.80
C THR A 184 -1.83 8.84 -24.31
N LYS A 185 -2.86 9.10 -23.51
CA LYS A 185 -2.78 9.23 -22.06
C LYS A 185 -3.23 7.94 -21.38
N GLU A 186 -2.69 7.69 -20.18
CA GLU A 186 -3.08 6.54 -19.35
C GLU A 186 -4.48 6.69 -18.69
N GLY A 187 -5.32 7.63 -19.19
CA GLY A 187 -6.65 7.90 -18.64
C GLY A 187 -6.57 8.34 -17.18
N HIS A 188 -7.38 7.71 -16.32
CA HIS A 188 -7.39 7.97 -14.89
C HIS A 188 -6.01 7.80 -14.21
N LEU A 189 -5.11 6.96 -14.75
CA LEU A 189 -3.78 6.79 -14.17
C LEU A 189 -2.88 8.02 -14.39
N ALA A 190 -3.22 8.89 -15.36
CA ALA A 190 -2.53 10.15 -15.60
C ALA A 190 -3.00 11.29 -14.68
N ILE A 191 -4.02 11.06 -13.85
CA ILE A 191 -4.51 12.04 -12.86
C ILE A 191 -3.41 12.25 -11.80
N PRO A 192 -3.00 13.50 -11.48
CA PRO A 192 -1.84 13.76 -10.63
C PRO A 192 -1.87 13.09 -9.26
N TRP A 193 -3.02 13.12 -8.57
CA TRP A 193 -3.13 12.50 -7.26
C TRP A 193 -3.21 10.97 -7.32
N VAL A 194 -3.67 10.39 -8.44
CA VAL A 194 -3.61 8.95 -8.68
C VAL A 194 -2.15 8.49 -8.82
N ALA A 195 -1.30 9.27 -9.48
CA ALA A 195 0.13 8.99 -9.57
C ALA A 195 0.80 8.95 -8.18
N HIS A 196 0.39 9.83 -7.27
CA HIS A 196 0.83 9.81 -5.87
C HIS A 196 0.33 8.56 -5.13
N LEU A 197 -0.90 8.10 -5.37
CA LEU A 197 -1.38 6.83 -4.82
C LEU A 197 -0.63 5.62 -5.36
N LYS A 198 -0.28 5.59 -6.66
CA LYS A 198 0.59 4.55 -7.24
C LYS A 198 1.96 4.51 -6.56
N THR A 199 2.52 5.69 -6.27
CA THR A 199 3.77 5.80 -5.52
C THR A 199 3.62 5.29 -4.09
N ALA A 200 2.51 5.60 -3.41
CA ALA A 200 2.22 5.07 -2.08
C ALA A 200 2.10 3.54 -2.11
N ALA A 201 1.40 2.96 -3.08
CA ALA A 201 1.29 1.51 -3.26
C ALA A 201 2.67 0.85 -3.48
N ALA A 202 3.52 1.44 -4.32
CA ALA A 202 4.89 0.97 -4.52
C ALA A 202 5.70 1.00 -3.21
N LYS A 203 5.63 2.10 -2.44
CA LYS A 203 6.33 2.20 -1.15
C LYS A 203 5.77 1.31 -0.06
N LEU A 204 4.49 0.95 -0.13
CA LEU A 204 3.93 -0.07 0.73
C LEU A 204 4.47 -1.46 0.39
N ARG A 205 4.78 -1.77 -0.88
CA ARG A 205 5.44 -3.04 -1.25
C ARG A 205 6.87 -3.09 -0.68
N ASP A 206 7.61 -1.99 -0.82
CA ASP A 206 8.94 -1.85 -0.20
C ASP A 206 8.87 -2.06 1.33
N HIS A 207 7.82 -1.56 1.98
CA HIS A 207 7.59 -1.73 3.42
C HIS A 207 7.27 -3.19 3.78
N GLU A 208 6.38 -3.84 3.03
CA GLU A 208 6.03 -5.25 3.24
C GLU A 208 7.24 -6.18 3.10
N GLU A 209 8.09 -5.93 2.10
CA GLU A 209 9.36 -6.65 1.90
C GLU A 209 10.31 -6.42 3.08
N ALA A 210 10.51 -5.16 3.50
CA ALA A 210 11.35 -4.84 4.65
C ALA A 210 10.86 -5.51 5.94
N VAL A 211 9.54 -5.56 6.17
CA VAL A 211 8.95 -6.25 7.32
C VAL A 211 9.19 -7.76 7.25
N ALA A 212 9.13 -8.37 6.06
CA ALA A 212 9.45 -9.78 5.87
C ALA A 212 10.92 -10.08 6.20
N ASP A 213 11.84 -9.26 5.70
CA ASP A 213 13.29 -9.37 5.97
C ASP A 213 13.62 -9.21 7.45
N ILE A 214 13.02 -8.21 8.11
CA ILE A 214 13.19 -7.97 9.54
C ILE A 214 12.72 -9.19 10.36
N LYS A 215 11.58 -9.79 9.98
CA LYS A 215 11.06 -11.02 10.63
C LYS A 215 12.00 -12.21 10.41
N ALA A 216 12.50 -12.39 9.18
CA ALA A 216 13.43 -13.47 8.85
C ALA A 216 14.76 -13.33 9.63
N ALA A 217 15.34 -12.14 9.67
CA ALA A 217 16.56 -11.86 10.42
C ALA A 217 16.35 -12.06 11.93
N ALA A 218 15.22 -11.64 12.48
CA ALA A 218 14.88 -11.89 13.88
C ALA A 218 14.76 -13.39 14.20
N ALA A 219 14.16 -14.18 13.30
CA ALA A 219 14.09 -15.64 13.44
C ALA A 219 15.49 -16.29 13.39
N ALA A 220 16.34 -15.86 12.46
CA ALA A 220 17.72 -16.34 12.35
C ALA A 220 18.55 -16.02 13.61
N LEU A 221 18.40 -14.82 14.19
CA LEU A 221 19.06 -14.47 15.45
C LEU A 221 18.62 -15.38 16.60
N LYS A 222 17.32 -15.68 16.71
CA LYS A 222 16.81 -16.64 17.72
C LYS A 222 17.38 -18.04 17.53
N GLN A 223 17.51 -18.50 16.29
CA GLN A 223 18.12 -19.80 15.99
C GLN A 223 19.60 -19.82 16.36
N LEU A 224 20.37 -18.79 16.02
CA LEU A 224 21.79 -18.68 16.39
C LEU A 224 21.97 -18.65 17.91
N GLN A 225 21.09 -17.96 18.63
CA GLN A 225 21.06 -17.96 20.09
C GLN A 225 20.80 -19.36 20.65
N ALA A 226 19.81 -20.09 20.12
CA ALA A 226 19.53 -21.47 20.54
C ALA A 226 20.73 -22.41 20.27
N MET A 227 21.37 -22.31 19.10
CA MET A 227 22.57 -23.08 18.77
C MET A 227 23.73 -22.79 19.73
N ALA A 228 23.92 -21.52 20.10
CA ALA A 228 24.95 -21.12 21.07
C ALA A 228 24.69 -21.73 22.45
N TRP A 229 23.44 -21.70 22.93
CA TRP A 229 23.05 -22.35 24.19
C TRP A 229 23.26 -23.85 24.17
N THR A 230 22.90 -24.54 23.09
CA THR A 230 23.14 -25.97 22.95
C THR A 230 24.64 -26.29 23.03
N ILE A 231 25.49 -25.53 22.33
CA ILE A 231 26.95 -25.74 22.34
C ILE A 231 27.55 -25.48 23.72
N TYR A 232 27.06 -24.47 24.43
CA TYR A 232 27.51 -24.14 25.79
C TYR A 232 27.07 -25.19 26.83
N SER A 233 25.92 -25.83 26.62
CA SER A 233 25.34 -26.79 27.58
C SER A 233 25.86 -28.23 27.41
N ILE A 234 26.73 -28.49 26.43
CA ILE A 234 27.39 -29.79 26.29
C ILE A 234 28.45 -29.88 27.42
N PRO A 235 28.36 -30.85 28.33
CA PRO A 235 29.37 -31.02 29.37
C PRO A 235 30.74 -31.27 28.72
N ASP A 236 31.79 -30.62 29.23
CA ASP A 236 33.18 -30.95 28.89
C ASP A 236 33.45 -32.36 29.42
N THR A 237 33.19 -33.37 28.59
CA THR A 237 33.76 -34.69 28.83
C THR A 237 35.24 -34.61 28.50
N ASP A 238 36.07 -34.70 29.53
CA ASP A 238 37.49 -35.04 29.39
C ASP A 238 37.65 -36.20 28.41
N GLU A 239 38.65 -36.08 27.53
CA GLU A 239 39.23 -37.13 26.68
C GLU A 239 38.44 -38.46 26.60
N VAL A 240 37.50 -38.55 25.66
CA VAL A 240 37.15 -39.85 25.10
C VAL A 240 37.96 -40.02 23.82
N ALA A 241 38.88 -40.97 23.88
CA ALA A 241 39.74 -41.41 22.79
C ALA A 241 39.00 -41.42 21.44
N ALA A 242 39.69 -40.91 20.43
CA ALA A 242 39.24 -40.83 19.05
C ALA A 242 38.53 -42.11 18.58
N HIS A 243 37.21 -42.05 18.45
CA HIS A 243 36.50 -42.83 17.44
C HIS A 243 36.18 -41.88 16.31
N GLN A 244 37.10 -41.82 15.34
CA GLN A 244 36.82 -41.27 14.03
C GLN A 244 35.77 -42.17 13.36
N VAL A 245 34.50 -41.82 13.47
CA VAL A 245 33.50 -42.33 12.53
C VAL A 245 33.71 -41.50 11.26
N THR A 246 34.33 -42.12 10.26
CA THR A 246 34.53 -41.46 8.96
C THR A 246 33.19 -41.29 8.24
N PRO A 247 33.03 -40.25 7.40
CA PRO A 247 31.77 -39.97 6.68
C PRO A 247 31.19 -41.14 5.87
N LYS A 248 32.00 -42.16 5.55
CA LYS A 248 31.56 -43.39 4.86
C LYS A 248 30.66 -44.29 5.72
N GLU A 249 30.88 -44.38 7.04
CA GLU A 249 30.06 -45.24 7.92
C GLU A 249 28.67 -44.66 8.18
N GLN A 250 28.54 -43.32 8.23
CA GLN A 250 27.24 -42.66 8.35
C GLN A 250 26.42 -42.80 7.06
N LEU A 251 27.07 -42.77 5.89
CA LEU A 251 26.39 -42.99 4.60
C LEU A 251 25.88 -44.44 4.47
N GLN A 252 26.65 -45.43 4.91
CA GLN A 252 26.25 -46.84 4.87
C GLN A 252 25.09 -47.16 5.82
N LYS A 253 25.09 -46.61 7.05
CA LYS A 253 23.96 -46.77 7.99
C LYS A 253 22.68 -46.11 7.49
N THR A 254 22.80 -44.95 6.84
CA THR A 254 21.64 -44.25 6.24
C THR A 254 21.09 -45.01 5.03
N GLN A 255 21.97 -45.63 4.22
CA GLN A 255 21.56 -46.45 3.08
C GLN A 255 20.86 -47.75 3.53
N GLN A 256 21.39 -48.44 4.56
CA GLN A 256 20.74 -49.62 5.14
C GLN A 256 19.36 -49.32 5.74
N ALA A 257 19.20 -48.16 6.38
CA ALA A 257 17.90 -47.72 6.88
C ALA A 257 16.91 -47.44 5.73
N CYS A 258 17.35 -46.76 4.66
CA CYS A 258 16.52 -46.53 3.47
C CYS A 258 16.12 -47.83 2.76
N ASP A 259 17.00 -48.84 2.71
CA ASP A 259 16.70 -50.13 2.09
C ASP A 259 15.75 -51.00 2.95
N GLN A 260 15.80 -50.89 4.28
CA GLN A 260 14.79 -51.48 5.19
C GLN A 260 13.41 -50.83 5.06
N HIS A 261 13.34 -49.53 4.71
CA HIS A 261 12.07 -48.86 4.46
C HIS A 261 11.48 -49.18 3.06
N LYS A 262 12.31 -49.61 2.09
CA LYS A 262 11.83 -50.11 0.79
C LYS A 262 11.14 -51.46 0.89
N SER A 263 11.64 -52.38 1.72
CA SER A 263 10.99 -53.69 1.93
C SER A 263 9.64 -53.58 2.64
N ASN A 264 9.46 -52.58 3.52
CA ASN A 264 8.17 -52.32 4.17
C ASN A 264 7.10 -51.72 3.23
N LYS A 265 7.49 -51.08 2.12
CA LYS A 265 6.53 -50.60 1.11
C LYS A 265 5.87 -51.76 0.36
N THR A 266 6.65 -52.76 -0.04
CA THR A 266 6.13 -53.95 -0.72
C THR A 266 5.26 -54.83 0.19
N THR A 267 5.44 -54.75 1.51
CA THR A 267 4.58 -55.45 2.48
C THR A 267 3.27 -54.70 2.74
N CYS A 268 3.29 -53.35 2.75
CA CYS A 268 2.08 -52.55 2.91
C CYS A 268 1.13 -52.61 1.70
N GLU A 269 1.68 -52.72 0.48
CA GLU A 269 0.88 -52.77 -0.75
C GLU A 269 0.28 -54.16 -1.06
N ASN A 270 0.75 -55.23 -0.40
CA ASN A 270 0.27 -56.62 -0.61
C ASN A 270 -0.64 -57.14 0.51
N THR A 271 -1.01 -56.30 1.46
CA THR A 271 -2.04 -56.63 2.44
C THR A 271 -3.07 -55.53 2.36
N ASP A 272 -4.27 -55.85 1.87
CA ASP A 272 -5.47 -54.99 1.83
C ASP A 272 -5.91 -54.56 3.25
N LYS A 273 -5.05 -53.80 3.94
CA LYS A 273 -5.22 -53.33 5.31
C LYS A 273 -4.93 -51.84 5.46
N CYS A 274 -4.85 -51.13 4.33
CA CYS A 274 -4.88 -49.67 4.33
C CYS A 274 -6.31 -49.21 4.02
N GLU A 275 -7.17 -49.21 5.04
CA GLU A 275 -8.27 -48.23 5.15
C GLU A 275 -7.80 -47.04 5.99
#